data_AF-A0A5D2YLR6-F1
#
_entry.id   AF-A0A5D2YLR6-F1
#
_cell.length_a   1.000
_cell.length_b   1.000
_cell.length_c   1.000
_cell.angle_alpha   90.00
_cell.angle_beta   90.00
_cell.angle_gamma   90.00
#
_symmetry.space_group_name_H-M   'P 1'
#
loop_
_entity.id
_entity.type
_entity.pdbx_description
1 polymer ?
#
loop_
_entity_poly.entity_id
_entity_poly.type
_entity_poly.pdbx_seq_one_letter_code
_entity_poly.pdbx_strand_id
1 'polypeptide(L)'
;MVSGASLIFSDANAQWQKLFGQLHISEKSSKNDLHQAIELLLLGSIASRWNCIIEHLMSASYDSVTISKQYHVLANSVFEISQSSHQIEEIKKSKEGGILDYLMGLLGGQIHLLWKSSPALAAVSLPFWPTLFRLYLSEIEIQFKGKPSMIRCCSCIQDTNEHKDCELAERIWCLYIFHVCRSQIINGACGA
;
A
#
# COMPACT_ATOMS: atom_id res chain seq x y z
N MET A 1 14.58 15.22 1.20
CA MET A 1 13.40 16.08 1.43
C MET A 1 12.77 15.67 2.75
N VAL A 2 12.60 16.59 3.71
CA VAL A 2 11.79 16.29 4.90
C VAL A 2 10.34 16.35 4.44
N SER A 3 9.73 15.18 4.19
CA SER A 3 8.31 15.09 3.83
C SER A 3 7.47 15.67 4.97
N GLY A 4 6.43 16.46 4.65
CA GLY A 4 5.51 16.99 5.67
C GLY A 4 4.88 15.90 6.53
N ALA A 5 4.73 14.69 6.01
CA ALA A 5 4.31 13.52 6.79
C ALA A 5 5.34 13.17 7.89
N SER A 6 6.64 13.31 7.62
CA SER A 6 7.69 13.07 8.61
C SER A 6 7.56 13.98 9.83
N LEU A 7 7.04 15.21 9.65
CA LEU A 7 6.78 16.17 10.74
C LEU A 7 5.54 15.80 11.54
N ILE A 8 4.46 15.33 10.92
CA ILE A 8 3.25 14.88 11.64
C ILE A 8 3.58 13.73 12.58
N PHE A 9 4.41 12.79 12.09
CA PHE A 9 4.75 11.62 12.88
C PHE A 9 6.02 11.83 13.72
N SER A 10 6.75 12.96 13.64
CA SER A 10 8.03 13.15 14.37
C SER A 10 7.87 13.06 15.89
N ASP A 11 6.67 13.35 16.37
CA ASP A 11 6.27 13.28 17.76
C ASP A 11 6.03 11.83 18.25
N ALA A 12 5.88 11.67 19.57
CA ALA A 12 5.65 10.36 20.18
C ALA A 12 4.33 9.73 19.69
N ASN A 13 4.28 8.39 19.65
CA ASN A 13 3.11 7.67 19.12
C ASN A 13 1.77 8.12 19.70
N ALA A 14 1.71 8.36 21.00
CA ALA A 14 0.51 8.83 21.68
C ALA A 14 0.00 10.20 21.18
N GLN A 15 0.88 11.08 20.69
CA GLN A 15 0.52 12.44 20.25
C GLN A 15 -0.13 12.43 18.87
N TRP A 16 0.49 11.79 17.87
CA TRP A 16 -0.12 11.70 16.55
C TRP A 16 -1.37 10.81 16.57
N GLN A 17 -1.38 9.72 17.35
CA GLN A 17 -2.59 8.89 17.51
C GLN A 17 -3.78 9.68 18.09
N LYS A 18 -3.51 10.59 19.03
CA LYS A 18 -4.55 11.49 19.57
C LYS A 18 -5.07 12.45 18.51
N LEU A 19 -4.20 13.03 17.68
CA LEU A 19 -4.61 13.88 16.56
C LEU A 19 -5.52 13.14 15.58
N PHE A 20 -5.12 11.95 15.13
CA PHE A 20 -5.95 11.14 14.22
C PHE A 20 -7.23 10.63 14.88
N GLY A 21 -7.20 10.31 16.17
CA GLY A 21 -8.40 9.98 16.94
C GLY A 21 -9.40 11.15 16.99
N GLN A 22 -8.93 12.39 17.14
CA GLN A 22 -9.78 13.58 17.13
C GLN A 22 -10.37 13.87 15.74
N LEU A 23 -9.60 13.64 14.66
CA LEU A 23 -10.10 13.76 13.29
C LEU A 23 -11.21 12.74 13.00
N HIS A 24 -11.14 11.55 13.59
CA HIS A 24 -12.13 10.49 13.44
C HIS A 24 -13.45 10.75 14.21
N ILE A 25 -13.38 11.40 15.38
CA ILE A 25 -14.49 11.49 16.36
C ILE A 25 -15.43 12.70 16.14
N SER A 26 -15.17 13.58 15.17
CA SER A 26 -16.11 14.67 14.91
C SER A 26 -17.50 14.11 14.56
N GLU A 27 -18.57 14.52 15.27
CA GLU A 27 -19.96 14.14 14.99
C GLU A 27 -20.44 14.56 13.58
N LYS A 28 -19.63 15.36 12.87
CA LYS A 28 -19.81 15.74 11.47
C LYS A 28 -18.88 14.99 10.51
N SER A 29 -18.13 13.98 10.98
CA SER A 29 -17.10 13.33 10.17
C SER A 29 -17.75 12.62 8.98
N SER A 30 -17.44 13.13 7.80
CA SER A 30 -17.90 12.57 6.56
C SER A 30 -17.03 11.36 6.20
N LYS A 31 -17.50 10.48 5.32
CA LYS A 31 -16.67 9.40 4.74
C LYS A 31 -15.36 9.91 4.12
N ASN A 32 -15.26 11.21 3.82
CA ASN A 32 -14.05 11.84 3.28
C ASN A 32 -12.99 12.06 4.36
N ASP A 33 -13.37 12.35 5.61
CA ASP A 33 -12.43 12.62 6.70
C ASP A 33 -11.68 11.34 7.12
N LEU A 34 -12.38 10.20 7.14
CA LEU A 34 -11.77 8.89 7.37
C LEU A 34 -10.81 8.51 6.24
N HIS A 35 -11.18 8.77 4.98
CA HIS A 35 -10.32 8.46 3.84
C HIS A 35 -9.04 9.30 3.85
N GLN A 36 -9.13 10.60 4.13
CA GLN A 36 -7.95 11.47 4.29
C GLN A 36 -7.05 11.00 5.44
N ALA A 37 -7.62 10.56 6.56
CA ALA A 37 -6.84 9.98 7.66
C ALA A 37 -6.08 8.72 7.21
N ILE A 38 -6.74 7.83 6.47
CA ILE A 38 -6.11 6.63 5.91
C ILE A 38 -4.94 7.01 4.97
N GLU A 39 -5.14 7.96 4.06
CA GLU A 39 -4.08 8.40 3.15
C GLU A 39 -2.89 9.00 3.89
N LEU A 40 -3.12 9.84 4.90
CA LEU A 40 -2.05 10.42 5.71
C LEU A 40 -1.28 9.35 6.49
N LEU A 41 -1.95 8.32 7.00
CA LEU A 41 -1.30 7.18 7.65
C LEU A 41 -0.45 6.37 6.66
N LEU A 42 -0.96 6.10 5.45
CA LEU A 42 -0.21 5.41 4.39
C LEU A 42 1.03 6.21 3.96
N LEU A 43 0.91 7.53 3.81
CA LEU A 43 2.03 8.43 3.51
C LEU A 43 3.04 8.46 4.66
N GLY A 44 2.56 8.45 5.90
CA GLY A 44 3.39 8.38 7.10
C GLY A 44 4.26 7.12 7.17
N SER A 45 3.69 5.96 6.80
CA SER A 45 4.40 4.67 6.87
C SER A 45 5.51 4.51 5.82
N ILE A 46 5.59 5.40 4.84
CA ILE A 46 6.61 5.39 3.78
C ILE A 46 7.47 6.65 3.77
N ALA A 47 7.20 7.62 4.65
CA ALA A 47 7.82 8.95 4.60
C ALA A 47 9.36 8.88 4.65
N SER A 48 9.92 7.93 5.40
CA SER A 48 11.37 7.75 5.52
C SER A 48 12.03 7.14 4.28
N ARG A 49 11.24 6.47 3.42
CA ARG A 49 11.70 5.69 2.26
C ARG A 49 11.26 6.28 0.93
N TRP A 50 10.68 7.48 0.94
CA TRP A 50 10.10 8.11 -0.24
C TRP A 50 11.11 8.22 -1.40
N ASN A 51 12.35 8.58 -1.09
CA ASN A 51 13.42 8.63 -2.10
C ASN A 51 13.70 7.25 -2.71
N CYS A 52 13.85 6.21 -1.89
CA CYS A 52 14.09 4.84 -2.37
C CYS A 52 12.94 4.35 -3.25
N ILE A 53 11.69 4.70 -2.90
CA ILE A 53 10.50 4.35 -3.67
C ILE A 53 10.55 4.99 -5.06
N ILE A 54 10.91 6.28 -5.14
CA ILE A 54 11.05 7.00 -6.42
C ILE A 54 12.18 6.38 -7.24
N GLU A 55 13.35 6.14 -6.67
CA GLU A 55 14.48 5.53 -7.35
C GLU A 55 14.13 4.14 -7.89
N HIS A 56 13.38 3.34 -7.12
CA HIS A 56 12.89 2.04 -7.55
C HIS A 56 11.91 2.16 -8.72
N LEU A 57 10.95 3.07 -8.66
CA LEU A 57 10.03 3.36 -9.78
C LEU A 57 10.78 3.77 -11.05
N MET A 58 11.79 4.63 -10.91
CA MET A 58 12.57 5.13 -12.05
C MET A 58 13.48 4.06 -12.66
N SER A 59 13.85 3.03 -11.89
CA SER A 59 14.68 1.92 -12.35
C SER A 59 13.89 0.70 -12.80
N ALA A 60 12.60 0.62 -12.47
CA ALA A 60 11.73 -0.47 -12.89
C ALA A 60 11.54 -0.43 -14.42
N SER A 61 12.00 -1.47 -15.11
CA SER A 61 11.68 -1.65 -16.52
C SER A 61 10.25 -2.14 -16.68
N TYR A 62 9.49 -1.55 -17.61
CA TYR A 62 8.18 -2.08 -17.96
C TYR A 62 8.34 -3.41 -18.73
N ASP A 63 8.26 -4.51 -18.00
CA ASP A 63 8.25 -5.84 -18.58
C ASP A 63 6.83 -6.18 -19.08
N SER A 64 6.72 -6.76 -20.28
CA SER A 64 5.44 -7.07 -20.94
C SER A 64 4.66 -8.25 -20.31
N VAL A 65 4.93 -8.56 -19.04
CA VAL A 65 4.31 -9.66 -18.29
C VAL A 65 2.82 -9.39 -18.12
N THR A 66 1.98 -10.38 -18.48
CA THR A 66 0.53 -10.28 -18.33
C THR A 66 0.10 -10.12 -16.87
N ILE A 67 -0.99 -9.38 -16.62
CA ILE A 67 -1.56 -9.16 -15.27
C ILE A 67 -1.83 -10.48 -14.53
N SER A 68 -2.31 -11.52 -15.23
CA SER A 68 -2.52 -12.84 -14.64
C SER A 68 -1.22 -13.44 -14.11
N LYS A 69 -0.14 -13.38 -14.89
CA LYS A 69 1.18 -13.86 -14.46
C LYS A 69 1.73 -13.03 -13.29
N GLN A 70 1.55 -11.70 -13.31
CA GLN A 70 1.93 -10.84 -12.20
C GLN A 70 1.22 -11.23 -10.90
N TYR A 71 -0.11 -11.42 -10.95
CA TYR A 71 -0.91 -11.85 -9.81
C TYR A 71 -0.46 -13.21 -9.27
N HIS A 72 -0.22 -14.20 -10.13
CA HIS A 72 0.23 -15.51 -9.70
C HIS A 72 1.60 -15.47 -9.00
N VAL A 73 2.53 -14.65 -9.49
CA VAL A 73 3.82 -14.46 -8.81
C VAL A 73 3.62 -13.80 -7.45
N LEU A 74 2.81 -12.72 -7.38
CA LEU A 74 2.49 -12.06 -6.12
C LEU A 74 1.88 -13.00 -5.08
N ALA A 75 0.89 -13.81 -5.48
CA ALA A 75 0.22 -14.75 -4.60
C ALA A 75 1.18 -15.79 -4.00
N ASN A 76 2.18 -16.23 -4.79
CA ASN A 76 3.19 -17.17 -4.32
C ASN A 76 4.23 -16.48 -3.42
N SER A 77 4.66 -15.25 -3.73
CA SER A 77 5.67 -14.50 -2.97
C SER A 77 5.22 -14.10 -1.55
N VAL A 78 3.90 -13.96 -1.31
CA VAL A 78 3.36 -13.65 0.02
C VAL A 78 3.76 -14.71 1.07
N PHE A 79 3.86 -15.97 0.64
CA PHE A 79 4.28 -17.06 1.51
C PHE A 79 5.77 -16.95 1.87
N GLU A 80 6.61 -16.51 0.94
CA GLU A 80 8.06 -16.35 1.17
C GLU A 80 8.37 -15.13 2.05
N ILE A 81 7.69 -14.00 1.82
CA ILE A 81 7.83 -12.79 2.64
C ILE A 81 7.44 -13.06 4.10
N SER A 82 6.47 -13.95 4.34
CA SER A 82 6.07 -14.32 5.70
C SER A 82 7.15 -15.07 6.50
N GLN A 83 8.18 -15.61 5.84
CA GLN A 83 9.25 -16.39 6.47
C GLN A 83 10.52 -15.58 6.78
N SER A 84 10.64 -14.35 6.29
CA SER A 84 11.78 -13.46 6.63
C SER A 84 11.55 -12.77 7.99
N SER A 85 11.82 -13.48 9.08
CA SER A 85 11.49 -13.06 10.45
C SER A 85 12.18 -11.78 10.92
N HIS A 86 13.43 -11.54 10.50
CA HIS A 86 14.24 -10.44 11.03
C HIS A 86 13.75 -9.04 10.60
N GLN A 87 13.48 -8.84 9.30
CA GLN A 87 13.04 -7.54 8.78
C GLN A 87 11.63 -7.17 9.25
N ILE A 88 10.75 -8.15 9.42
CA ILE A 88 9.40 -7.93 9.96
C ILE A 88 9.47 -7.44 11.40
N GLU A 89 10.38 -7.98 12.21
CA GLU A 89 10.51 -7.61 13.61
C GLU A 89 11.13 -6.21 13.79
N GLU A 90 12.10 -5.84 12.96
CA GLU A 90 12.68 -4.48 12.95
C GLU A 90 11.64 -3.42 12.57
N ILE A 91 10.78 -3.71 11.60
CA ILE A 91 9.73 -2.77 11.17
C ILE A 91 8.61 -2.68 12.19
N LYS A 92 8.26 -3.79 12.86
CA LYS A 92 7.35 -3.75 14.02
C LYS A 92 7.84 -2.82 15.14
N LYS A 93 9.15 -2.77 15.36
CA LYS A 93 9.78 -1.91 16.37
C LYS A 93 9.99 -0.47 15.86
N SER A 94 9.82 -0.23 14.56
CA SER A 94 9.96 1.08 13.97
C SER A 94 8.70 1.92 14.15
N LYS A 95 8.86 3.23 13.97
CA LYS A 95 7.77 4.19 13.94
C LYS A 95 6.73 3.86 12.84
N GLU A 96 7.18 3.33 11.70
CA GLU A 96 6.31 2.92 10.60
C GLU A 96 5.43 1.75 11.00
N GLY A 97 5.94 0.81 11.80
CA GLY A 97 5.16 -0.29 12.37
C GLY A 97 4.02 0.23 13.25
N GLY A 98 4.30 1.21 14.12
CA GLY A 98 3.27 1.84 14.95
C GLY A 98 2.16 2.54 14.14
N ILE A 99 2.50 3.14 13.00
CA ILE A 99 1.53 3.76 12.08
C ILE A 99 0.65 2.68 11.41
N LEU A 100 1.25 1.59 10.95
CA LEU A 100 0.54 0.47 10.32
C LEU A 100 -0.36 -0.29 11.30
N ASP A 101 0.06 -0.44 12.56
CA ASP A 101 -0.77 -1.02 13.62
C ASP A 101 -2.01 -0.17 13.90
N TYR A 102 -1.83 1.15 14.01
CA TYR A 102 -2.95 2.07 14.16
C TYR A 102 -3.89 2.01 12.96
N LEU A 103 -3.36 1.99 11.73
CA LEU A 103 -4.16 1.84 10.52
C LEU A 103 -4.93 0.52 10.51
N MET A 104 -4.32 -0.59 10.91
CA MET A 104 -4.99 -1.89 10.97
C MET A 104 -6.15 -1.88 11.99
N GLY A 105 -5.96 -1.23 13.14
CA GLY A 105 -7.02 -1.00 14.12
C GLY A 105 -8.14 -0.10 13.57
N LEU A 106 -7.76 0.98 12.88
CA LEU A 106 -8.69 1.93 12.26
C LEU A 106 -9.55 1.27 11.17
N LEU A 107 -8.96 0.41 10.35
CA LEU A 107 -9.68 -0.31 9.31
C LEU A 107 -10.70 -1.28 9.91
N GLY A 108 -10.44 -1.88 11.07
CA GLY A 108 -11.42 -2.73 11.77
C GLY A 108 -11.99 -3.87 10.90
N GLY A 109 -11.18 -4.40 9.97
CA GLY A 109 -11.60 -5.41 8.99
C GLY A 109 -12.23 -4.85 7.70
N GLN A 110 -12.45 -3.54 7.59
CA GLN A 110 -12.97 -2.85 6.41
C GLN A 110 -11.85 -2.54 5.39
N ILE A 111 -11.20 -3.59 4.89
CA ILE A 111 -10.05 -3.50 3.98
C ILE A 111 -10.40 -2.82 2.66
N HIS A 112 -11.67 -2.90 2.24
CA HIS A 112 -12.21 -2.17 1.10
C HIS A 112 -12.02 -0.64 1.21
N LEU A 113 -11.77 -0.07 2.40
CA LEU A 113 -11.44 1.36 2.52
C LEU A 113 -10.09 1.71 1.87
N LEU A 114 -9.15 0.77 1.78
CA LEU A 114 -7.90 0.94 1.04
C LEU A 114 -8.12 1.04 -0.48
N TRP A 115 -9.26 0.59 -0.99
CA TRP A 115 -9.62 0.78 -2.40
C TRP A 115 -9.94 2.22 -2.76
N LYS A 116 -10.17 3.08 -1.77
CA LYS A 116 -10.31 4.53 -2.05
C LYS A 116 -8.97 5.20 -2.26
N SER A 117 -7.89 4.61 -1.76
CA SER A 117 -6.53 5.13 -1.92
C SER A 117 -5.94 4.73 -3.28
N SER A 118 -5.00 5.55 -3.75
CA SER A 118 -4.22 5.27 -4.96
C SER A 118 -3.60 3.86 -4.92
N PRO A 119 -3.67 3.08 -6.03
CA PRO A 119 -3.03 1.76 -6.14
C PRO A 119 -1.55 1.77 -5.77
N ALA A 120 -0.80 2.78 -6.20
CA ALA A 120 0.62 2.93 -5.90
C ALA A 120 0.86 3.15 -4.41
N LEU A 121 0.10 4.06 -3.78
CA LEU A 121 0.22 4.35 -2.35
C LEU A 121 -0.09 3.12 -1.50
N ALA A 122 -1.18 2.40 -1.80
CA ALA A 122 -1.48 1.14 -1.14
C ALA A 122 -0.33 0.13 -1.33
N ALA A 123 0.17 -0.03 -2.55
CA ALA A 123 1.21 -1.02 -2.83
C ALA A 123 2.53 -0.76 -2.09
N VAL A 124 2.96 0.49 -1.92
CA VAL A 124 4.22 0.84 -1.22
C VAL A 124 4.12 0.81 0.29
N SER A 125 2.93 1.05 0.85
CA SER A 125 2.72 1.14 2.30
C SER A 125 2.42 -0.22 2.95
N LEU A 126 1.90 -1.18 2.20
CA LEU A 126 1.53 -2.52 2.67
C LEU A 126 2.64 -3.60 2.81
N PRO A 127 3.83 -3.55 2.16
CA PRO A 127 4.78 -4.68 2.09
C PRO A 127 5.27 -5.19 3.44
N PHE A 128 5.18 -4.35 4.46
CA PHE A 128 5.87 -4.56 5.73
C PHE A 128 4.95 -5.03 6.84
N TRP A 129 3.66 -5.22 6.53
CA TRP A 129 2.70 -5.84 7.44
C TRP A 129 2.07 -7.06 6.78
N PRO A 130 2.60 -8.28 7.04
CA PRO A 130 2.13 -9.51 6.38
C PRO A 130 0.62 -9.72 6.54
N THR A 131 0.05 -9.32 7.68
CA THR A 131 -1.39 -9.41 7.93
C THR A 131 -2.19 -8.46 7.02
N LEU A 132 -1.83 -7.17 6.98
CA LEU A 132 -2.56 -6.19 6.18
C LEU A 132 -2.39 -6.46 4.68
N PHE A 133 -1.19 -6.86 4.28
CA PHE A 133 -0.88 -7.28 2.93
C PHE A 133 -1.70 -8.49 2.49
N ARG A 134 -1.80 -9.55 3.31
CA ARG A 134 -2.64 -10.72 3.01
C ARG A 134 -4.11 -10.36 2.88
N LEU A 135 -4.61 -9.51 3.77
CA LEU A 135 -6.00 -9.06 3.73
C LEU A 135 -6.29 -8.28 2.45
N TYR A 136 -5.38 -7.38 2.06
CA TYR A 136 -5.52 -6.62 0.81
C TYR A 136 -5.42 -7.51 -0.43
N LEU A 137 -4.50 -8.48 -0.44
CA LEU A 137 -4.40 -9.44 -1.55
C LEU A 137 -5.62 -10.36 -1.64
N SER A 138 -6.22 -10.74 -0.50
CA SER A 138 -7.46 -11.53 -0.49
C SER A 138 -8.61 -10.77 -1.13
N GLU A 139 -8.69 -9.46 -0.90
CA GLU A 139 -9.68 -8.61 -1.60
C GLU A 139 -9.40 -8.55 -3.10
N ILE A 140 -8.14 -8.38 -3.52
CA ILE A 140 -7.75 -8.46 -4.93
C ILE A 140 -8.14 -9.80 -5.53
N GLU A 141 -7.94 -10.91 -4.82
CA GLU A 141 -8.31 -12.25 -5.27
C GLU A 141 -9.82 -12.40 -5.48
N ILE A 142 -10.64 -11.88 -4.57
CA ILE A 142 -12.10 -11.89 -4.70
C ILE A 142 -12.51 -11.16 -5.99
N GLN A 143 -11.95 -9.98 -6.23
CA GLN A 143 -12.24 -9.18 -7.43
C GLN A 143 -11.70 -9.85 -8.70
N PHE A 144 -10.53 -10.50 -8.62
CA PHE A 144 -9.89 -11.20 -9.73
C PHE A 144 -10.64 -12.48 -10.13
N LYS A 145 -11.22 -13.23 -9.18
CA LYS A 145 -12.00 -14.46 -9.43
C LYS A 145 -13.46 -14.21 -9.78
N GLY A 146 -14.01 -13.04 -9.45
CA GLY A 146 -15.45 -12.70 -9.52
C GLY A 146 -16.10 -12.59 -10.92
N LYS A 147 -15.53 -13.20 -11.97
CA LYS A 147 -15.78 -12.93 -13.41
C LYS A 147 -15.35 -11.53 -13.84
N PRO A 148 -14.06 -11.31 -14.10
CA PRO A 148 -13.61 -10.15 -14.87
C PRO A 148 -14.11 -10.31 -16.30
N SER A 149 -14.81 -9.31 -16.83
CA SER A 149 -15.10 -9.25 -18.27
C SER A 149 -13.79 -9.11 -19.03
N MET A 150 -13.15 -10.24 -19.39
CA MET A 150 -11.88 -10.30 -20.14
C MET A 150 -10.89 -9.18 -19.77
N ILE A 151 -9.98 -9.44 -18.84
CA ILE A 151 -8.85 -8.57 -18.49
C ILE A 151 -8.08 -8.21 -19.78
N ARG A 152 -8.48 -7.12 -20.41
CA ARG A 152 -7.74 -6.37 -21.42
C ARG A 152 -7.34 -5.10 -20.70
N CYS A 153 -6.05 -4.76 -20.72
CA CYS A 153 -5.66 -3.37 -20.55
C CYS A 153 -6.55 -2.56 -21.49
N CYS A 154 -7.47 -1.77 -20.95
CA CYS A 154 -8.36 -1.02 -21.81
C CYS A 154 -7.54 0.00 -22.60
N SER A 155 -7.94 0.25 -23.84
CA SER A 155 -7.47 1.39 -24.63
C SER A 155 -8.23 2.66 -24.22
N CYS A 156 -8.32 2.96 -22.92
CA CYS A 156 -9.17 4.02 -22.38
C CYS A 156 -8.55 5.40 -22.60
N ILE A 157 -8.62 5.89 -23.83
CA ILE A 157 -8.43 7.31 -24.15
C ILE A 157 -9.80 8.00 -24.34
N GLN A 158 -10.91 7.26 -24.38
CA GLN A 158 -12.16 7.81 -24.95
C GLN A 158 -13.49 7.62 -24.19
N ASP A 159 -13.59 6.91 -23.06
CA ASP A 159 -14.90 6.76 -22.40
C ASP A 159 -14.88 6.87 -20.88
N THR A 160 -15.79 7.71 -20.38
CA THR A 160 -16.01 8.16 -18.99
C THR A 160 -16.69 7.12 -18.09
N ASN A 161 -16.68 5.84 -18.47
CA ASN A 161 -17.26 4.76 -17.66
C ASN A 161 -16.24 4.22 -16.64
N GLU A 162 -16.69 3.91 -15.42
CA GLU A 162 -15.85 3.41 -14.32
C GLU A 162 -15.14 2.09 -14.68
N HIS A 163 -13.84 2.15 -14.99
CA HIS A 163 -13.03 1.01 -15.45
C HIS A 163 -12.50 0.16 -14.29
N LYS A 164 -13.39 -0.57 -13.60
CA LYS A 164 -13.02 -1.47 -12.49
C LYS A 164 -11.92 -2.47 -12.85
N ASP A 165 -11.92 -2.97 -14.09
CA ASP A 165 -10.91 -3.92 -14.59
C ASP A 165 -9.51 -3.26 -14.73
N CYS A 166 -9.45 -1.96 -14.96
CA CYS A 166 -8.19 -1.22 -15.12
C CYS A 166 -7.61 -0.81 -13.78
N GLU A 167 -8.47 -0.43 -12.85
CA GLU A 167 -8.08 -0.21 -11.46
C GLU A 167 -7.52 -1.50 -10.83
N LEU A 168 -8.16 -2.65 -11.07
CA LEU A 168 -7.66 -3.95 -10.60
C LEU A 168 -6.31 -4.30 -11.24
N ALA A 169 -6.16 -4.09 -12.54
CA ALA A 169 -4.90 -4.30 -13.25
C ALA A 169 -3.78 -3.41 -12.70
N GLU A 170 -4.07 -2.13 -12.45
CA GLU A 170 -3.11 -1.17 -11.88
C GLU A 170 -2.70 -1.57 -10.46
N ARG A 171 -3.66 -2.00 -9.62
CA ARG A 171 -3.36 -2.51 -8.27
C ARG A 171 -2.44 -3.73 -8.30
N ILE A 172 -2.71 -4.70 -9.17
CA ILE A 172 -1.84 -5.87 -9.36
C ILE A 172 -0.46 -5.43 -9.86
N TRP A 173 -0.40 -4.51 -10.82
CA TRP A 173 0.84 -4.03 -11.39
C TRP A 173 1.70 -3.27 -10.37
N CYS A 174 1.12 -2.34 -9.61
CA CYS A 174 1.85 -1.62 -8.57
C CYS A 174 2.42 -2.59 -7.54
N LEU A 175 1.62 -3.56 -7.09
CA LEU A 175 2.11 -4.60 -6.20
C LEU A 175 3.29 -5.37 -6.84
N TYR A 176 3.15 -5.78 -8.09
CA TYR A 176 4.19 -6.54 -8.77
C TYR A 176 5.50 -5.74 -8.87
N ILE A 177 5.44 -4.47 -9.25
CA ILE A 177 6.62 -3.61 -9.35
C ILE A 177 7.31 -3.44 -8.00
N PHE A 178 6.56 -3.13 -6.94
CA PHE A 178 7.17 -2.84 -5.63
C PHE A 178 7.63 -4.07 -4.86
N HIS A 179 6.99 -5.23 -5.09
CA HIS A 179 7.23 -6.44 -4.29
C HIS A 179 8.00 -7.53 -5.04
N VAL A 180 7.80 -7.68 -6.35
CA VAL A 180 8.41 -8.75 -7.14
C VAL A 180 9.59 -8.25 -7.96
N CYS A 181 9.43 -7.12 -8.65
CA CYS A 181 10.54 -6.50 -9.40
C CYS A 181 11.57 -5.82 -8.48
N ARG A 182 11.51 -6.07 -7.16
CA ARG A 182 12.33 -5.41 -6.15
C ARG A 182 13.80 -5.42 -6.59
N SER A 183 14.33 -4.21 -6.82
CA SER A 183 15.76 -3.98 -6.96
C SER A 183 16.43 -4.17 -5.60
N GLN A 184 17.67 -4.66 -5.58
CA GLN A 184 18.51 -4.78 -4.37
C GLN A 184 18.64 -3.44 -3.58
N ILE A 185 18.27 -2.31 -4.19
CA ILE A 185 18.25 -0.95 -3.65
C ILE A 185 17.35 -0.79 -2.41
N ILE A 186 16.26 -1.58 -2.26
CA ILE A 186 15.36 -1.46 -1.10
C ILE A 186 15.90 -2.24 0.13
N ASN A 187 16.83 -3.18 -0.07
CA ASN A 187 17.40 -4.01 1.00
C ASN A 187 18.81 -3.57 1.45
N GLY A 188 19.47 -2.67 0.73
CA GLY A 188 20.82 -2.21 1.02
C GLY A 188 20.88 -0.72 1.24
N ALA A 189 20.85 -0.29 2.51
CA ALA A 189 21.41 0.97 2.98
C ALA A 189 21.04 2.24 2.17
N CYS A 190 19.90 2.85 2.48
CA CYS A 190 19.95 4.31 2.71
C CYS A 190 20.57 4.55 4.09
N GLY A 191 21.86 4.26 4.20
CA GLY A 191 22.67 4.58 5.37
C GLY A 191 23.33 5.94 5.15
N ALA A 192 22.87 6.92 5.93
CA ALA A 192 23.40 8.28 6.11
C ALA A 192 23.37 9.22 4.91
#